data_AF-A0A3N0VZY9-F1
#
_entry.id   AF-A0A3N0VZY9-F1
#
_cell.length_a   1.000
_cell.length_b   1.000
_cell.length_c   1.000
_cell.angle_alpha   90.00
_cell.angle_beta   90.00
_cell.angle_gamma   90.00
#
_symmetry.space_group_name_H-M   'P 1'
#
loop_
_entity.id
_entity.type
_entity.pdbx_description
1 polymer ?
#
loop_
_entity_poly.entity_id
_entity_poly.type
_entity_poly.pdbx_seq_one_letter_code
_entity_poly.pdbx_strand_id
1 'polypeptide(L)' 'MDKPTKKRQTYNTEIINVLSDEFEVSTRFVRMAINKEKHSRTADNIRKKYYEILRPTQEAIEKFKNQ' A
#
# COMPACT_ATOMS: atom_id res chain seq x y z
N MET A 1 -31.03 -10.39 1.71
CA MET A 1 -29.58 -10.59 1.49
C MET A 1 -28.88 -9.28 1.78
N ASP A 2 -28.56 -8.99 3.04
CA ASP A 2 -27.72 -7.85 3.42
C ASP A 2 -26.36 -8.39 3.83
N LYS A 3 -25.46 -8.56 2.86
CA LYS A 3 -24.05 -8.82 3.16
C LYS A 3 -23.35 -7.45 3.19
N PRO A 4 -22.67 -7.08 4.28
CA PRO A 4 -21.92 -5.84 4.32
C PRO A 4 -20.82 -5.87 3.26
N THR A 5 -20.92 -5.00 2.26
CA THR A 5 -19.88 -4.82 1.24
C THR A 5 -18.68 -4.13 1.87
N LYS A 6 -17.51 -4.76 1.81
CA LYS A 6 -16.26 -4.14 2.24
C LYS A 6 -15.95 -2.93 1.34
N LYS A 7 -15.64 -1.79 1.95
CA LYS A 7 -15.21 -0.57 1.23
C LYS A 7 -14.00 -0.90 0.36
N ARG A 8 -14.03 -0.47 -0.91
CA ARG A 8 -12.91 -0.65 -1.85
C ARG A 8 -11.69 0.10 -1.33
N GLN A 9 -10.60 -0.61 -1.11
CA GLN A 9 -9.34 0.01 -0.72
C GLN A 9 -8.70 0.66 -1.95
N THR A 10 -8.38 1.94 -1.82
CA THR A 10 -7.58 2.70 -2.77
C THR A 10 -6.15 2.76 -2.26
N TYR A 11 -5.20 2.29 -3.08
CA TYR A 11 -3.77 2.38 -2.78
C TYR A 11 -3.11 3.38 -3.70
N ASN A 12 -1.98 3.94 -3.27
CA ASN A 12 -1.15 4.74 -4.17
C ASN A 12 -0.48 3.80 -5.18
N THR A 13 -0.83 3.98 -6.46
CA THR A 13 -0.34 3.15 -7.57
C THR A 13 1.15 3.32 -7.83
N GLU A 14 1.70 4.52 -7.61
CA GLU A 14 3.12 4.79 -7.81
C GLU A 14 3.95 4.05 -6.77
N ILE A 15 3.57 4.11 -5.49
CA ILE A 15 4.26 3.37 -4.42
C ILE A 15 4.19 1.86 -4.68
N ILE A 16 3.06 1.35 -5.17
CA ILE A 16 2.94 -0.08 -5.53
C ILE A 16 3.90 -0.45 -6.65
N ASN A 17 4.02 0.37 -7.70
CA ASN A 17 4.90 0.08 -8.83
C ASN A 17 6.37 0.10 -8.39
N VAL A 18 6.78 1.12 -7.64
CA VAL A 18 8.14 1.21 -7.09
C VAL A 18 8.48 -0.01 -6.23
N LEU A 19 7.57 -0.45 -5.36
CA LEU A 19 7.78 -1.66 -4.56
C LEU A 19 7.73 -2.95 -5.39
N SER A 20 6.99 -2.96 -6.49
CA SER A 20 6.96 -4.08 -7.44
C SER A 20 8.34 -4.28 -8.04
N ASP A 21 8.94 -3.17 -8.50
CA ASP A 21 10.24 -3.16 -9.17
C ASP A 21 11.37 -3.45 -8.17
N GLU A 22 11.34 -2.83 -6.98
CA GLU A 22 12.38 -3.02 -5.95
C GLU A 22 12.47 -4.46 -5.43
N PHE A 23 11.33 -5.13 -5.27
CA PHE A 23 11.28 -6.49 -4.75
C PHE A 23 11.19 -7.56 -5.86
N GLU A 24 11.22 -7.15 -7.13
CA GLU A 24 11.05 -8.02 -8.31
C GLU A 24 9.81 -8.93 -8.20
N VAL A 25 8.72 -8.39 -7.65
CA VAL A 25 7.45 -9.10 -7.48
C VAL A 25 6.35 -8.45 -8.29
N SER A 26 5.26 -9.18 -8.52
CA SER A 26 4.09 -8.58 -9.18
C SER A 26 3.41 -7.53 -8.30
N THR A 27 2.82 -6.51 -8.92
CA THR A 27 1.98 -5.50 -8.22
C THR A 27 0.83 -6.12 -7.45
N ARG A 28 0.30 -7.26 -7.92
CA ARG A 28 -0.69 -8.07 -7.20
C ARG A 28 -0.13 -8.61 -5.89
N PHE A 29 1.10 -9.12 -5.89
CA PHE A 29 1.77 -9.60 -4.69
C PHE A 29 1.97 -8.47 -3.67
N VAL A 30 2.38 -7.29 -4.13
CA VAL A 30 2.49 -6.09 -3.28
C VAL A 30 1.15 -5.77 -2.60
N ARG A 31 0.04 -5.76 -3.36
CA ARG A 31 -1.30 -5.52 -2.79
C ARG A 31 -1.70 -6.59 -1.76
N MET A 32 -1.44 -7.87 -2.06
CA MET A 32 -1.72 -8.96 -1.11
C MET A 32 -0.89 -8.83 0.17
N ALA A 33 0.37 -8.38 0.05
CA ALA A 33 1.24 -8.10 1.20
C ALA A 33 0.68 -6.95 2.06
N ILE A 34 0.26 -5.85 1.44
CA ILE A 34 -0.37 -4.72 2.13
C ILE A 34 -1.67 -5.16 2.85
N ASN A 35 -2.45 -6.03 2.21
CA ASN A 35 -3.69 -6.58 2.76
C ASN A 35 -3.53 -7.64 3.85
N LYS A 36 -2.28 -8.01 4.19
CA LYS A 36 -1.98 -9.11 5.12
C LYS A 36 -2.55 -10.45 4.65
N GLU A 37 -2.75 -10.65 3.35
CA GLU A 37 -3.14 -11.94 2.78
C GLU A 37 -1.93 -12.88 2.65
N LYS A 38 -0.71 -12.32 2.67
CA LYS A 38 0.56 -13.06 2.63
C LYS A 38 1.37 -12.76 3.89
N HIS A 39 1.94 -13.82 4.48
CA HIS A 39 2.68 -13.78 5.75
C HIS A 39 4.13 -14.22 5.57
N SER A 40 4.77 -13.77 4.48
CA SER A 40 6.21 -14.01 4.26
C SER A 40 7.02 -12.84 4.80
N ARG A 41 8.29 -13.09 5.13
CA ARG A 41 9.24 -12.04 5.54
C ARG A 41 9.31 -10.91 4.51
N THR A 42 9.27 -11.25 3.21
CA THR A 42 9.25 -10.28 2.12
C THR A 42 7.96 -9.46 2.11
N ALA A 43 6.80 -10.09 2.31
CA ALA A 43 5.51 -9.40 2.38
C ALA A 43 5.46 -8.41 3.56
N ASP A 44 6.00 -8.78 4.72
CA ASP A 44 6.07 -7.89 5.87
C ASP A 44 6.98 -6.68 5.60
N ASN A 45 8.11 -6.90 4.92
CA ASN A 45 9.02 -5.82 4.52
C ASN A 45 8.35 -4.86 3.52
N ILE A 46 7.70 -5.39 2.48
CA ILE A 46 6.94 -4.61 1.50
C ILE A 46 5.89 -3.76 2.20
N ARG A 47 5.14 -4.35 3.13
CA ARG A 47 4.10 -3.66 3.88
C ARG A 47 4.66 -2.53 4.73
N LYS A 48 5.77 -2.75 5.45
CA LYS A 48 6.43 -1.70 6.24
C LYS A 48 6.86 -0.54 5.36
N LYS A 49 7.61 -0.81 4.28
CA LYS A 49 8.06 0.21 3.34
C LYS A 49 6.91 0.99 2.70
N TYR A 50 5.83 0.32 2.32
CA TYR A 50 4.64 0.98 1.78
C TYR A 50 4.11 2.07 2.72
N TYR A 51 3.97 1.77 4.02
CA TYR A 51 3.47 2.74 4.99
C TYR A 51 4.51 3.79 5.39
N GLU A 52 5.81 3.45 5.36
CA GLU A 52 6.90 4.41 5.56
C GLU A 52 6.91 5.50 4.48
N ILE A 53 6.63 5.15 3.23
CA ILE A 53 6.54 6.11 2.13
C ILE A 53 5.20 6.85 2.17
N LEU A 54 4.09 6.14 2.40
CA LEU A 54 2.76 6.72 2.31
C LEU A 54 2.51 7.83 3.35
N ARG A 55 2.95 7.65 4.60
CA ARG A 55 2.74 8.61 5.70
C ARG A 55 3.29 10.00 5.39
N PRO A 56 4.59 10.19 5.09
CA PRO A 56 5.14 11.51 4.79
C PRO A 56 4.52 12.11 3.52
N THR A 57 4.16 11.29 2.51
CA THR A 57 3.44 11.79 1.33
C THR A 57 2.07 12.34 1.69
N GLN A 58 1.31 11.64 2.54
CA GLN A 58 0.00 12.11 3.01
C GLN A 58 0.13 13.41 3.82
N GLU A 59 1.10 13.47 4.73
CA GLU A 59 1.38 14.67 5.52
C GLU A 59 1.76 15.88 4.65
N ALA A 60 2.56 15.67 3.60
CA ALA A 60 2.92 16.72 2.66
C ALA A 60 1.70 17.23 1.87
N ILE A 61 0.82 16.33 1.45
CA ILE A 61 -0.43 16.69 0.74
C ILE A 61 -1.37 17.46 1.66
N GLU A 62 -1.52 17.04 2.92
CA GLU A 62 -2.36 17.74 3.89
C GLU A 62 -1.84 19.14 4.21
N LYS A 63 -0.52 19.30 4.39
CA LYS A 63 0.11 20.62 4.55
C LYS A 63 -0.14 21.53 3.35
N PHE A 64 -0.06 21.00 2.13
CA PHE A 64 -0.35 21.76 0.91
C PHE A 64 -1.81 22.22 0.83
N LYS A 65 -2.77 21.38 1.26
CA LYS A 65 -4.20 21.73 1.24
C LYS A 65 -4.61 22.74 2.32
N ASN A 66 -3.84 22.83 3.40
CA ASN A 66 -4.11 23.72 4.53
C ASN A 66 -3.34 25.06 4.42
N GLN A 67 -2.61 25.28 3.33
CA GLN A 67 -2.12 26.61 2.92
C GLN A 67 -3.21 27.37 2.16
#